data_AF-L9MAY2-F1
#
_entry.id   AF-L9MAY2-F1
#
_cell.length_a   1.000
_cell.length_b   1.000
_cell.length_c   1.000
_cell.angle_alpha   90.00
_cell.angle_beta   90.00
_cell.angle_gamma   90.00
#
_symmetry.space_group_name_H-M   'P 1'
#
loop_
_entity.id
_entity.type
_entity.pdbx_description
1 polymer ?
#
loop_
_entity_poly.entity_id
_entity_poly.type
_entity_poly.pdbx_seq_one_letter_code
_entity_poly.pdbx_strand_id
1 'polypeptide(L)'
;MVKQHWMVRFLRMVAILFVLFGCLIVFWYTPFYSNLMVRILNTFVPVEVNQVAAKSQQNAALSEAENLEPGSDLWIARQAYLKLMEELLKNNDAKDLLALQWRYRALQEKIAKEQKEDDEEQIKPVIPLVSEHAASDAVEDQPNDVVKNLLDLNSEDNKALMDEYLNFLKKYKVDDKNLHENPSASAVELSSSQVQQDLESLPNKNSELPKPVSQPYAIVVLGGGLTLDKNQKDIIVNDYTKLRLETTIALEKKIKLPIVLSGVEAPYMQKWLAERGVQAKLLENRSMNTCENTRFSSLLLQKKGGAPTVMLITDRYHMPRTRRLFALNGIETIPVDAPMPTQLTEWQPSKQNYDHSRRANYETLATIRDMLFGSSGCREVP
;
A
#
# COMPACT_ATOMS: atom_id res chain seq x y z
N MET A 1 33.46 35.65 50.82
CA MET A 1 33.43 34.47 49.91
C MET A 1 34.53 34.65 48.88
N VAL A 2 35.50 33.73 48.82
CA VAL A 2 36.61 33.80 47.86
C VAL A 2 36.06 33.60 46.44
N LYS A 3 36.26 34.57 45.54
CA LYS A 3 35.89 34.42 44.12
C LYS A 3 36.78 33.32 43.51
N GLN A 4 36.21 32.15 43.27
CA GLN A 4 36.90 31.08 42.54
C GLN A 4 37.33 31.61 41.17
N HIS A 5 38.60 31.37 40.83
CA HIS A 5 39.19 31.77 39.55
C HIS A 5 38.38 31.18 38.39
N TRP A 6 38.13 31.97 37.35
CA TRP A 6 37.29 31.55 36.20
C TRP A 6 37.76 30.24 35.58
N MET A 7 39.07 30.04 35.48
CA MET A 7 39.70 28.80 35.01
C MET A 7 39.31 27.55 35.83
N VAL A 8 39.18 27.69 37.16
CA VAL A 8 38.77 26.59 38.05
C VAL A 8 37.30 26.25 37.85
N ARG A 9 36.44 27.26 37.63
CA ARG A 9 35.03 27.04 37.31
C ARG A 9 34.86 26.35 35.97
N PHE A 10 35.62 26.77 34.96
CA PHE A 10 35.63 26.15 33.64
C PHE A 10 36.06 24.68 33.69
N LEU A 11 37.22 24.38 34.30
CA LEU A 11 37.70 23.02 34.49
C LEU A 11 36.68 22.13 35.22
N ARG A 12 36.02 22.67 36.25
CA ARG A 12 34.95 21.97 36.97
C ARG A 12 33.76 21.65 36.04
N MET A 13 33.32 22.60 35.22
CA MET A 13 32.23 22.35 34.27
C MET A 13 32.60 21.27 33.25
N VAL A 14 33.81 21.31 32.70
CA VAL A 14 34.30 20.30 31.75
C VAL A 14 34.34 18.93 32.41
N ALA A 15 34.83 18.82 33.65
CA ALA A 15 34.85 17.55 34.37
C ALA A 15 33.45 16.98 34.63
N ILE A 16 32.49 17.84 35.01
CA ILE A 16 31.08 17.44 35.20
C ILE A 16 30.50 16.94 33.86
N LEU A 17 30.71 17.68 32.77
CA LEU A 17 30.24 17.28 31.44
C LEU A 17 30.86 15.94 31.00
N PHE A 18 32.13 15.69 31.31
CA PHE A 18 32.79 14.43 31.01
C PHE A 18 32.17 13.25 31.78
N VAL A 19 31.87 13.43 33.06
CA VAL A 19 31.17 12.42 33.87
C VAL A 19 29.78 12.15 33.32
N LEU A 20 29.02 13.21 32.99
CA LEU A 20 27.68 13.08 32.39
C LEU A 20 27.73 12.37 31.04
N PHE A 21 28.74 12.64 30.22
CA PHE A 21 28.95 11.96 28.95
C PHE A 21 29.25 10.47 29.15
N GLY A 22 30.09 10.12 30.14
CA GLY A 22 30.31 8.73 30.55
C GLY A 22 29.02 8.03 30.98
N CYS A 23 28.20 8.69 31.82
CA CYS A 23 26.89 8.17 32.21
C CYS A 23 25.94 8.01 31.01
N LEU A 24 25.95 8.93 30.05
CA LEU A 24 25.15 8.86 28.83
C LEU A 24 25.55 7.65 27.98
N ILE A 25 26.85 7.39 27.81
CA ILE A 25 27.34 6.20 27.11
C ILE A 25 26.84 4.94 27.80
N VAL A 26 26.97 4.84 29.13
CA VAL A 26 26.47 3.68 29.87
C VAL A 26 24.95 3.54 29.67
N PHE A 27 24.21 4.64 29.74
CA PHE A 27 22.76 4.66 29.55
C PHE A 27 22.34 4.13 28.18
N TRP A 28 23.07 4.45 27.10
CA TRP A 28 22.82 3.87 25.76
C TRP A 28 22.97 2.35 25.70
N TYR A 29 23.76 1.76 26.59
CA TYR A 29 23.92 0.30 26.68
C TYR A 29 22.89 -0.35 27.61
N THR A 30 21.98 0.40 28.23
CA THR A 30 20.91 -0.15 29.08
C THR A 30 19.63 -0.41 28.28
N PRO A 31 18.75 -1.32 28.73
CA PRO A 31 17.45 -1.53 28.09
C PRO A 31 16.51 -0.33 28.27
N PHE A 32 16.76 0.53 29.26
CA PHE A 32 15.92 1.68 29.57
C PHE A 32 15.94 2.73 28.46
N TYR A 33 17.09 2.97 27.83
CA TYR A 33 17.21 3.97 26.76
C TYR A 33 16.34 3.63 25.55
N SER A 34 16.50 2.43 24.99
CA SER A 34 15.76 2.03 23.79
C SER A 34 14.24 1.93 24.05
N ASN A 35 13.83 1.53 25.26
CA ASN A 35 12.43 1.57 25.70
C ASN A 35 11.89 3.00 25.82
N LEU A 36 12.68 3.92 26.39
CA LEU A 36 12.32 5.34 26.48
C LEU A 36 12.13 5.93 25.08
N MET A 37 13.05 5.68 24.15
CA MET A 37 12.96 6.20 22.79
C MET A 37 11.71 5.69 22.07
N VAL A 38 11.38 4.39 22.18
CA VAL A 38 10.15 3.84 21.58
C VAL A 38 8.89 4.45 22.19
N ARG A 39 8.87 4.69 23.51
CA ARG A 39 7.75 5.39 24.15
C ARG A 39 7.60 6.82 23.64
N ILE A 40 8.70 7.56 23.53
CA ILE A 40 8.71 8.92 22.97
C ILE A 40 8.15 8.89 21.54
N LEU A 41 8.66 8.02 20.67
CA LEU A 41 8.17 7.93 19.29
C LEU A 41 6.67 7.59 19.24
N ASN A 42 6.20 6.60 19.98
CA ASN A 42 4.78 6.25 20.00
C ASN A 42 3.88 7.36 20.57
N THR A 43 4.42 8.28 21.37
CA THR A 43 3.65 9.38 21.96
C THR A 43 3.60 10.61 21.04
N PHE A 44 4.71 10.94 20.37
CA PHE A 44 4.85 12.19 19.62
C PHE A 44 4.67 12.05 18.11
N VAL A 45 4.72 10.83 17.56
CA VAL A 45 4.57 10.60 16.13
C VAL A 45 3.08 10.50 15.80
N PRO A 46 2.51 11.44 15.01
CA PRO A 46 1.09 11.40 14.67
C PRO A 46 0.80 10.24 13.74
N VAL A 47 -0.29 9.52 14.01
CA VAL A 47 -0.81 8.40 13.18
C VAL A 47 -2.22 8.74 12.67
N GLU A 48 -2.48 10.03 12.46
CA GLU A 48 -3.77 10.50 11.95
C GLU A 48 -3.92 10.14 10.48
N VAL A 49 -4.98 9.38 10.18
CA VAL A 49 -5.26 8.92 8.83
C VAL A 49 -5.67 10.09 7.95
N ASN A 50 -4.98 10.25 6.82
CA ASN A 50 -5.33 11.22 5.81
C ASN A 50 -6.67 10.86 5.17
N GLN A 51 -7.71 11.62 5.51
CA GLN A 51 -9.08 11.36 5.07
C GLN A 51 -9.27 11.47 3.55
N VAL A 52 -8.47 12.30 2.86
CA VAL A 52 -8.53 12.41 1.40
C VAL A 52 -8.03 11.12 0.76
N ALA A 53 -6.86 10.63 1.19
CA ALA A 53 -6.33 9.36 0.73
C ALA A 53 -7.21 8.17 1.14
N ALA A 54 -7.81 8.21 2.33
CA ALA A 54 -8.65 7.14 2.86
C ALA A 54 -9.89 6.87 2.02
N LYS A 55 -10.46 7.87 1.34
CA LYS A 55 -11.61 7.67 0.42
C LYS A 55 -11.33 6.59 -0.62
N SER A 56 -10.11 6.53 -1.14
CA SER A 56 -9.72 5.51 -2.12
C SER A 56 -9.66 4.09 -1.55
N GLN A 57 -9.56 3.95 -0.23
CA GLN A 57 -9.48 2.68 0.48
C GLN A 57 -10.84 2.21 1.01
N GLN A 58 -11.86 3.08 1.03
CA GLN A 58 -13.14 2.84 1.71
C GLN A 58 -14.03 1.77 1.07
N ASN A 59 -13.84 1.46 -0.22
CA ASN A 59 -14.60 0.40 -0.89
C ASN A 59 -14.41 -0.96 -0.22
N ALA A 60 -13.24 -1.17 0.40
CA ALA A 60 -12.95 -2.28 1.31
C ALA A 60 -13.28 -3.68 0.75
N ALA A 61 -13.27 -3.82 -0.58
CA ALA A 61 -13.70 -5.00 -1.33
C ALA A 61 -12.48 -5.74 -1.88
N LEU A 62 -11.60 -6.17 -0.98
CA LEU A 62 -10.30 -6.75 -1.33
C LEU A 62 -10.46 -8.02 -2.20
N SER A 63 -10.29 -7.89 -3.51
CA SER A 63 -10.50 -8.93 -4.52
C SER A 63 -9.19 -9.30 -5.23
N GLU A 64 -8.95 -10.60 -5.40
CA GLU A 64 -7.75 -11.10 -6.08
C GLU A 64 -7.80 -10.86 -7.60
N ALA A 65 -9.01 -10.81 -8.17
CA ALA A 65 -9.25 -10.76 -9.62
C ALA A 65 -9.16 -9.35 -10.23
N GLU A 66 -8.90 -8.31 -9.44
CA GLU A 66 -8.83 -6.93 -9.92
C GLU A 66 -7.39 -6.55 -10.28
N ASN A 67 -7.05 -6.60 -11.57
CA ASN A 67 -5.73 -6.23 -12.10
C ASN A 67 -5.76 -4.90 -12.88
N LEU A 68 -6.94 -4.27 -12.99
CA LEU A 68 -7.11 -3.02 -13.72
C LEU A 68 -6.59 -1.85 -12.87
N GLU A 69 -6.10 -0.80 -13.53
CA GLU A 69 -5.59 0.37 -12.83
C GLU A 69 -6.75 1.23 -12.32
N PRO A 70 -6.80 1.60 -11.03
CA PRO A 70 -7.83 2.48 -10.51
C PRO A 70 -7.91 3.79 -11.31
N GLY A 71 -9.12 4.14 -11.75
CA GLY A 71 -9.34 5.33 -12.57
C GLY A 71 -9.11 5.15 -14.07
N SER A 72 -8.59 4.00 -14.54
CA SER A 72 -8.56 3.70 -15.99
C SER A 72 -9.96 3.47 -16.55
N ASP A 73 -10.17 3.75 -17.83
CA ASP A 73 -11.44 3.52 -18.54
C ASP A 73 -11.97 2.10 -18.36
N LEU A 74 -11.08 1.10 -18.45
CA LEU A 74 -11.43 -0.31 -18.24
C LEU A 74 -11.86 -0.59 -16.79
N TRP A 75 -11.21 0.06 -15.81
CA TRP A 75 -11.59 -0.05 -14.40
C TRP A 75 -12.95 0.60 -14.13
N ILE A 76 -13.17 1.80 -14.64
CA ILE A 76 -14.44 2.54 -14.57
C ILE A 76 -15.56 1.70 -15.22
N ALA A 77 -15.32 1.15 -16.41
CA ALA A 77 -16.26 0.25 -17.08
C ALA A 77 -16.57 -1.00 -16.25
N ARG A 78 -15.58 -1.60 -15.59
CA ARG A 78 -15.80 -2.76 -14.70
C ARG A 78 -16.65 -2.39 -13.49
N GLN A 79 -16.39 -1.26 -12.86
CA GLN A 79 -17.18 -0.78 -11.71
C GLN A 79 -18.64 -0.52 -12.12
N ALA A 80 -18.87 0.07 -13.30
CA ALA A 80 -20.21 0.25 -13.85
C ALA A 80 -20.93 -1.09 -14.11
N TYR A 81 -20.19 -2.07 -14.65
CA TYR A 81 -20.69 -3.43 -14.86
C TYR A 81 -21.07 -4.14 -13.56
N LEU A 82 -20.20 -4.12 -12.55
CA LEU A 82 -20.47 -4.74 -11.24
C LEU A 82 -21.69 -4.12 -10.55
N LYS A 83 -21.86 -2.80 -10.64
CA LYS A 83 -23.03 -2.09 -10.10
C LYS A 83 -24.34 -2.56 -10.73
N LEU A 84 -24.36 -2.74 -12.06
CA LEU A 84 -25.53 -3.24 -12.78
C LEU A 84 -25.77 -4.73 -12.53
N MET A 85 -24.71 -5.53 -12.44
CA MET A 85 -24.82 -6.94 -12.04
C MET A 85 -25.47 -7.07 -10.67
N GLU A 86 -25.06 -6.27 -9.69
CA GLU A 86 -25.65 -6.28 -8.35
C GLU A 86 -27.15 -5.89 -8.38
N GLU A 87 -27.53 -4.90 -9.19
CA GLU A 87 -28.93 -4.49 -9.40
C GLU A 87 -29.77 -5.63 -10.00
N LEU A 88 -29.25 -6.31 -11.02
CA LEU A 88 -29.93 -7.45 -11.66
C LEU A 88 -30.05 -8.67 -10.74
N LEU A 89 -29.01 -8.96 -9.95
CA LEU A 89 -29.04 -10.04 -8.95
C LEU A 89 -30.05 -9.76 -7.83
N LYS A 90 -30.27 -8.49 -7.47
CA LYS A 90 -31.34 -8.11 -6.53
C LYS A 90 -32.73 -8.36 -7.10
N ASN A 91 -32.92 -8.16 -8.40
CA ASN A 91 -34.20 -8.31 -9.08
C ASN A 91 -34.49 -9.75 -9.57
N ASN A 92 -33.50 -10.65 -9.49
CA ASN A 92 -33.60 -12.07 -9.82
C ASN A 92 -33.79 -12.36 -11.33
N ASP A 93 -33.33 -11.46 -12.20
CA ASP A 93 -33.49 -11.54 -13.66
C ASP A 93 -32.31 -12.23 -14.35
N ALA A 94 -32.33 -13.56 -14.42
CA ALA A 94 -31.22 -14.36 -14.96
C ALA A 94 -30.93 -14.16 -16.46
N LYS A 95 -31.94 -13.78 -17.26
CA LYS A 95 -31.76 -13.54 -18.71
C LYS A 95 -30.98 -12.26 -19.00
N ASP A 96 -31.12 -11.27 -18.14
CA ASP A 96 -30.50 -9.96 -18.33
C ASP A 96 -29.02 -9.95 -17.92
N LEU A 97 -28.59 -10.91 -17.10
CA LEU A 97 -27.17 -11.11 -16.75
C LEU A 97 -26.31 -11.46 -17.97
N LEU A 98 -26.80 -12.38 -18.81
CA LEU A 98 -26.11 -12.75 -20.05
C LEU A 98 -26.03 -11.57 -21.02
N ALA A 99 -27.14 -10.84 -21.19
CA ALA A 99 -27.16 -9.65 -22.04
C ALA A 99 -26.18 -8.57 -21.53
N LEU A 100 -26.11 -8.37 -20.22
CA LEU A 100 -25.19 -7.42 -19.60
C LEU A 100 -23.72 -7.79 -19.83
N GLN A 101 -23.38 -9.09 -19.79
CA GLN A 101 -22.03 -9.57 -20.10
C GLN A 101 -21.64 -9.26 -21.55
N TRP A 102 -22.52 -9.50 -22.52
CA TRP A 102 -22.28 -9.14 -23.91
C TRP A 102 -22.08 -7.65 -24.11
N ARG A 103 -22.87 -6.82 -23.42
CA ARG A 103 -22.70 -5.35 -23.44
C ARG A 103 -21.37 -4.93 -22.83
N TYR A 104 -20.94 -5.56 -21.74
CA TYR A 104 -19.66 -5.27 -21.12
C TYR A 104 -18.48 -5.62 -22.04
N ARG A 105 -18.55 -6.76 -22.73
CA ARG A 105 -17.53 -7.13 -23.73
C ARG A 105 -17.47 -6.13 -24.89
N ALA A 106 -18.62 -5.73 -25.42
CA ALA A 106 -18.68 -4.69 -26.46
C ALA A 106 -18.08 -3.35 -25.98
N LEU A 107 -18.29 -3.00 -24.70
CA LEU A 107 -17.70 -1.82 -24.09
C LEU A 107 -16.17 -1.94 -23.97
N GLN A 108 -15.65 -3.09 -23.53
CA GLN A 108 -14.21 -3.35 -23.48
C GLN A 108 -13.56 -3.25 -24.87
N GLU A 109 -14.20 -3.79 -25.90
CA GLU A 109 -13.72 -3.67 -27.28
C GLU A 109 -13.74 -2.23 -27.79
N LYS A 110 -14.74 -1.43 -27.39
CA LYS A 110 -14.80 0.00 -27.72
C LYS A 110 -13.63 0.76 -27.10
N ILE A 111 -13.42 0.58 -25.79
CA ILE A 111 -12.31 1.23 -25.04
C ILE A 111 -10.95 0.82 -25.64
N ALA A 112 -10.77 -0.46 -25.94
CA ALA A 112 -9.52 -0.95 -26.54
C ALA A 112 -9.27 -0.42 -27.96
N LYS A 113 -10.31 0.01 -28.69
CA LYS A 113 -10.16 0.70 -29.98
C LYS A 113 -9.80 2.16 -29.80
N GLU A 114 -10.50 2.87 -28.91
CA GLU A 114 -10.23 4.27 -28.56
C GLU A 114 -8.78 4.45 -28.10
N GLN A 115 -8.30 3.59 -27.19
CA GLN A 115 -6.91 3.61 -26.73
C GLN A 115 -5.87 3.39 -27.83
N LYS A 116 -6.18 2.53 -28.82
CA LYS A 116 -5.27 2.31 -29.96
C LYS A 116 -5.26 3.50 -30.91
N GLU A 117 -6.40 4.15 -31.12
CA GLU A 117 -6.50 5.33 -31.95
C GLU A 117 -5.72 6.50 -31.30
N ASP A 118 -5.84 6.68 -29.98
CA ASP A 118 -5.08 7.69 -29.23
C ASP A 118 -3.56 7.45 -29.27
N ASP A 119 -3.12 6.19 -29.11
CA ASP A 119 -1.70 5.81 -29.23
C ASP A 119 -1.16 6.08 -30.65
N GLU A 120 -1.94 5.79 -31.70
CA GLU A 120 -1.56 6.02 -33.09
C GLU A 120 -1.52 7.52 -33.45
N GLU A 121 -2.35 8.36 -32.83
CA GLU A 121 -2.31 9.81 -33.01
C GLU A 121 -1.09 10.47 -32.35
N GLN A 122 -0.66 9.99 -31.17
CA GLN A 122 0.52 10.49 -30.49
C GLN A 122 1.85 10.11 -31.18
N ILE A 123 1.87 9.05 -31.99
CA ILE A 123 3.08 8.56 -32.70
C ILE A 123 3.35 9.34 -34.01
N LYS A 124 2.49 10.27 -34.43
CA LYS A 124 2.75 11.11 -35.62
C LYS A 124 3.91 12.09 -35.37
N PRO A 125 5.02 12.06 -36.14
CA PRO A 125 6.15 12.94 -35.91
C PRO A 125 5.77 14.39 -36.24
N VAL A 126 5.76 15.26 -35.24
CA VAL A 126 5.63 16.70 -35.44
C VAL A 126 6.93 17.21 -36.08
N ILE A 127 6.85 17.59 -37.36
CA ILE A 127 7.96 18.25 -38.07
C ILE A 127 8.09 19.67 -37.50
N PRO A 128 9.24 20.06 -36.91
CA PRO A 128 9.45 21.42 -36.44
C PRO A 128 9.75 22.31 -37.65
N LEU A 129 8.72 23.01 -38.15
CA LEU A 129 8.89 24.13 -39.07
C LEU A 129 8.64 25.43 -38.30
N VAL A 130 9.72 26.21 -38.22
CA VAL A 130 9.79 27.55 -37.66
C VAL A 130 8.63 28.40 -38.18
N SER A 131 7.77 28.86 -37.27
CA SER A 131 7.20 30.20 -37.37
C SER A 131 7.05 30.79 -35.98
N GLU A 132 7.84 31.83 -35.79
CA GLU A 132 7.80 32.82 -34.73
C GLU A 132 6.43 33.52 -34.70
N HIS A 133 6.00 33.91 -33.48
CA HIS A 133 4.84 34.76 -33.12
C HIS A 133 3.49 34.06 -32.91
N ALA A 134 3.30 33.55 -31.69
CA ALA A 134 2.12 33.89 -30.87
C ALA A 134 2.44 33.61 -29.39
N ALA A 135 3.22 34.51 -28.78
CA ALA A 135 3.21 34.65 -27.33
C ALA A 135 1.96 35.46 -26.95
N SER A 136 0.93 34.81 -26.43
CA SER A 136 0.05 35.30 -25.36
C SER A 136 -0.96 34.21 -25.01
N ASP A 137 -1.24 34.09 -23.71
CA ASP A 137 -2.19 33.20 -23.07
C ASP A 137 -1.76 31.74 -22.84
N ALA A 138 -0.62 31.57 -22.15
CA ALA A 138 -0.46 30.44 -21.25
C ALA A 138 -1.00 30.85 -19.86
N VAL A 139 -2.16 30.30 -19.49
CA VAL A 139 -2.61 30.26 -18.10
C VAL A 139 -1.59 29.39 -17.34
N GLU A 140 -0.90 30.00 -16.37
CA GLU A 140 -0.07 29.28 -15.39
C GLU A 140 -0.97 28.46 -14.47
N ASP A 141 -1.36 27.25 -14.89
CA ASP A 141 -1.80 26.22 -13.95
C ASP A 141 -0.60 25.34 -13.58
N GLN A 142 -0.34 25.23 -12.28
CA GLN A 142 0.79 24.47 -11.76
C GLN A 142 0.65 22.99 -12.14
N PRO A 143 1.73 22.33 -12.61
CA PRO A 143 1.68 20.92 -13.03
C PRO A 143 1.27 19.95 -11.92
N ASN A 144 1.36 20.37 -10.65
CA ASN A 144 0.93 19.58 -9.50
C ASN A 144 -0.60 19.45 -9.38
N ASP A 145 -1.38 20.43 -9.82
CA ASP A 145 -2.85 20.37 -9.69
C ASP A 145 -3.49 19.49 -10.78
N VAL A 146 -2.90 19.44 -11.98
CA VAL A 146 -3.35 18.55 -13.05
C VAL A 146 -3.14 17.08 -12.66
N VAL A 147 -1.96 16.73 -12.15
CA VAL A 147 -1.65 15.36 -11.70
C VAL A 147 -2.51 14.96 -10.50
N LYS A 148 -2.79 15.91 -9.59
CA LYS A 148 -3.63 15.67 -8.42
C LYS A 148 -5.10 15.49 -8.77
N ASN A 149 -5.61 16.21 -9.78
CA ASN A 149 -6.95 16.02 -10.33
C ASN A 149 -7.05 14.70 -11.12
N LEU A 150 -5.98 14.29 -11.83
CA LEU A 150 -5.93 13.00 -12.53
C LEU A 150 -5.96 11.80 -11.57
N LEU A 151 -5.37 11.96 -10.38
CA LEU A 151 -5.32 10.95 -9.32
C LEU A 151 -6.57 10.93 -8.42
N ASP A 152 -7.46 11.93 -8.53
CA ASP A 152 -8.71 11.95 -7.78
C ASP A 152 -9.72 11.01 -8.44
N LEU A 153 -9.87 9.81 -7.89
CA LEU A 153 -10.81 8.79 -8.38
C LEU A 153 -12.26 9.31 -8.49
N ASN A 154 -12.61 10.38 -7.78
CA ASN A 154 -13.92 11.03 -7.80
C ASN A 154 -13.92 12.36 -8.58
N SER A 155 -13.01 12.56 -9.55
CA SER A 155 -13.10 13.69 -10.46
C SER A 155 -14.49 13.74 -11.13
N GLU A 156 -14.97 14.95 -11.43
CA GLU A 156 -16.24 15.12 -12.14
C GLU A 156 -16.21 14.40 -13.51
N ASP A 157 -15.03 14.32 -14.14
CA ASP A 157 -14.80 13.60 -15.39
C ASP A 157 -15.01 12.09 -15.23
N ASN A 158 -14.46 11.47 -14.17
CA ASN A 158 -14.65 10.04 -13.90
C ASN A 158 -16.12 9.71 -13.63
N LYS A 159 -16.85 10.60 -12.96
CA LYS A 159 -18.30 10.42 -12.73
C LYS A 159 -19.09 10.51 -14.05
N ALA A 160 -18.76 11.48 -14.89
CA ALA A 160 -19.38 11.62 -16.21
C ALA A 160 -19.12 10.38 -17.07
N LEU A 161 -17.90 9.85 -17.06
CA LEU A 161 -17.51 8.64 -17.77
C LEU A 161 -18.21 7.38 -17.21
N MET A 162 -18.31 7.26 -15.88
CA MET A 162 -19.11 6.21 -15.23
C MET A 162 -20.57 6.25 -15.70
N ASP A 163 -21.18 7.44 -15.77
CA ASP A 163 -22.57 7.61 -16.22
C ASP A 163 -22.74 7.29 -17.71
N GLU A 164 -21.75 7.62 -18.55
CA GLU A 164 -21.73 7.21 -19.96
C GLU A 164 -21.72 5.68 -20.08
N TYR A 165 -20.83 5.00 -19.35
CA TYR A 165 -20.74 3.54 -19.37
C TYR A 165 -21.99 2.88 -18.80
N LEU A 166 -22.58 3.41 -17.74
CA LEU A 166 -23.87 2.92 -17.23
C LEU A 166 -24.98 3.06 -18.28
N ASN A 167 -25.02 4.19 -19.00
CA ASN A 167 -25.97 4.40 -20.08
C ASN A 167 -25.74 3.42 -21.24
N PHE A 168 -24.49 3.18 -21.62
CA PHE A 168 -24.11 2.21 -22.64
C PHE A 168 -24.58 0.80 -22.24
N LEU A 169 -24.22 0.35 -21.03
CA LEU A 169 -24.59 -0.97 -20.53
C LEU A 169 -26.11 -1.15 -20.36
N LYS A 170 -26.89 -0.08 -20.18
CA LYS A 170 -28.36 -0.15 -20.14
C LYS A 170 -29.00 -0.15 -21.54
N LYS A 171 -28.52 0.68 -22.45
CA LYS A 171 -29.19 0.99 -23.73
C LYS A 171 -28.63 0.26 -24.94
N TYR A 172 -27.42 -0.28 -24.86
CA TYR A 172 -26.80 -0.95 -26.00
C TYR A 172 -27.61 -2.18 -26.41
N LYS A 173 -28.13 -2.13 -27.64
CA LYS A 173 -28.86 -3.25 -28.23
C LYS A 173 -27.84 -4.28 -28.69
N VAL A 174 -27.80 -5.41 -28.00
CA VAL A 174 -27.03 -6.57 -28.44
C VAL A 174 -27.74 -7.14 -29.68
N ASP A 175 -26.99 -7.35 -30.75
CA ASP A 175 -27.52 -7.91 -32.00
C ASP A 175 -27.97 -9.36 -31.74
N ASP A 176 -29.25 -9.67 -31.97
CA ASP A 176 -29.90 -10.95 -31.63
C ASP A 176 -29.23 -12.19 -32.26
N LYS A 177 -28.40 -11.98 -33.29
CA LYS A 177 -27.63 -13.05 -33.93
C LYS A 177 -26.56 -13.65 -33.01
N ASN A 178 -25.94 -12.84 -32.14
CA ASN A 178 -24.91 -13.32 -31.21
C ASN A 178 -25.49 -14.06 -29.99
N LEU A 179 -26.75 -13.80 -29.64
CA LEU A 179 -27.45 -14.53 -28.56
C LEU A 179 -27.86 -15.95 -28.96
N HIS A 180 -28.04 -16.20 -30.26
CA HIS A 180 -28.65 -17.43 -30.79
C HIS A 180 -27.70 -18.33 -31.58
N GLU A 181 -26.48 -17.89 -31.92
CA GLU A 181 -25.60 -18.69 -32.78
C GLU A 181 -24.84 -19.82 -32.08
N ASN A 182 -24.76 -19.91 -30.74
CA ASN A 182 -24.26 -21.12 -30.05
C ASN A 182 -24.71 -21.21 -28.58
N PRO A 183 -25.68 -22.08 -28.22
CA PRO A 183 -26.07 -22.36 -26.83
C PRO A 183 -24.91 -22.87 -25.95
N SER A 184 -23.88 -23.44 -26.59
CA SER A 184 -22.64 -23.89 -25.98
C SER A 184 -21.67 -22.76 -25.64
N ALA A 185 -21.69 -21.63 -26.37
CA ALA A 185 -20.84 -20.48 -26.07
C ALA A 185 -21.34 -19.69 -24.85
N SER A 186 -22.66 -19.52 -24.73
CA SER A 186 -23.31 -18.85 -23.59
C SER A 186 -23.17 -19.64 -22.28
N ALA A 187 -23.24 -20.97 -22.31
CA ALA A 187 -22.95 -21.82 -21.15
C ALA A 187 -21.46 -21.85 -20.79
N VAL A 188 -20.56 -21.85 -21.79
CA VAL A 188 -19.10 -21.75 -21.58
C VAL A 188 -18.70 -20.38 -21.03
N GLU A 189 -19.36 -19.30 -21.45
CA GLU A 189 -19.12 -17.93 -20.98
C GLU A 189 -19.65 -17.66 -19.57
N LEU A 190 -20.81 -18.21 -19.19
CA LEU A 190 -21.27 -18.25 -17.80
C LEU A 190 -20.32 -19.07 -16.90
N SER A 191 -19.66 -20.09 -17.47
CA SER A 191 -18.63 -20.88 -16.78
C SER A 191 -17.21 -20.31 -16.92
N SER A 192 -17.04 -19.15 -17.55
CA SER A 192 -15.73 -18.55 -17.69
C SER A 192 -15.19 -18.16 -16.31
N SER A 193 -13.90 -18.41 -16.08
CA SER A 193 -13.26 -18.16 -14.78
C SER A 193 -13.47 -16.74 -14.28
N GLN A 194 -13.54 -15.77 -15.20
CA GLN A 194 -13.76 -14.35 -14.90
C GLN A 194 -15.16 -14.09 -14.33
N VAL A 195 -16.22 -14.66 -14.93
CA VAL A 195 -17.60 -14.47 -14.45
C VAL A 195 -17.80 -15.15 -13.12
N GLN A 196 -17.27 -16.37 -12.95
CA GLN A 196 -17.30 -17.09 -11.68
C GLN A 196 -16.58 -16.28 -10.57
N GLN A 197 -15.40 -15.74 -10.87
CA GLN A 197 -14.64 -14.87 -9.97
C GLN A 197 -15.36 -13.54 -9.67
N ASP A 198 -15.99 -12.93 -10.66
CA ASP A 198 -16.75 -11.69 -10.48
C ASP A 198 -17.96 -11.94 -9.57
N LEU A 199 -18.68 -13.05 -9.78
CA LEU A 199 -19.80 -13.48 -8.94
C LEU A 199 -19.35 -13.82 -7.51
N GLU A 200 -18.17 -14.40 -7.34
CA GLU A 200 -17.53 -14.65 -6.04
C GLU A 200 -17.03 -13.36 -5.37
N SER A 201 -16.63 -12.35 -6.14
CA SER A 201 -16.16 -11.05 -5.67
C SER A 201 -17.29 -10.10 -5.27
N LEU A 202 -18.50 -10.31 -5.83
CA LEU A 202 -19.68 -9.58 -5.40
C LEU A 202 -20.00 -9.93 -3.94
N PRO A 203 -20.39 -8.94 -3.11
CA PRO A 203 -20.74 -9.18 -1.72
C PRO A 203 -21.91 -10.17 -1.67
N ASN A 204 -21.57 -11.42 -1.35
CA ASN A 204 -22.51 -12.52 -1.25
C ASN A 204 -23.61 -12.11 -0.25
N LYS A 205 -24.89 -12.33 -0.58
CA LYS A 205 -26.05 -11.93 0.27
C LYS A 205 -26.00 -12.51 1.71
N ASN A 206 -25.09 -13.47 1.95
CA ASN A 206 -24.81 -14.12 3.23
C ASN A 206 -23.43 -13.80 3.83
N SER A 207 -22.60 -12.96 3.20
CA SER A 207 -21.35 -12.46 3.77
C SER A 207 -21.58 -11.05 4.26
N GLU A 208 -21.70 -10.94 5.59
CA GLU A 208 -21.56 -9.78 6.47
C GLU A 208 -21.59 -8.38 5.83
N LEU A 209 -22.45 -7.51 6.38
CA LEU A 209 -22.39 -6.05 6.26
C LEU A 209 -20.95 -5.53 6.06
N PRO A 210 -20.73 -4.47 5.26
CA PRO A 210 -19.39 -3.92 5.04
C PRO A 210 -18.65 -3.86 6.36
N LYS A 211 -17.53 -4.60 6.45
CA LYS A 211 -16.83 -4.78 7.72
C LYS A 211 -16.59 -3.39 8.32
N PRO A 212 -16.85 -3.20 9.62
CA PRO A 212 -16.62 -1.89 10.22
C PRO A 212 -15.18 -1.48 9.95
N VAL A 213 -14.96 -0.20 9.63
CA VAL A 213 -13.64 0.35 9.26
C VAL A 213 -12.56 -0.05 10.27
N SER A 214 -12.92 -0.25 11.55
CA SER A 214 -12.02 -0.67 12.61
C SER A 214 -11.48 -2.11 12.50
N GLN A 215 -12.08 -2.99 11.68
CA GLN A 215 -11.60 -4.35 11.49
C GLN A 215 -10.53 -4.41 10.40
N PRO A 216 -9.43 -5.16 10.61
CA PRO A 216 -8.38 -5.27 9.63
C PRO A 216 -8.77 -6.15 8.44
N TYR A 217 -8.38 -5.73 7.25
CA TYR A 217 -8.68 -6.39 5.99
C TYR A 217 -7.54 -7.27 5.48
N ALA A 218 -6.31 -6.93 5.84
CA ALA A 218 -5.10 -7.64 5.43
C ALA A 218 -4.02 -7.62 6.51
N ILE A 219 -3.10 -8.57 6.42
CA ILE A 219 -1.84 -8.58 7.18
C ILE A 219 -0.74 -8.09 6.24
N VAL A 220 -0.22 -6.89 6.50
CA VAL A 220 0.88 -6.30 5.72
C VAL A 220 2.19 -6.54 6.45
N VAL A 221 3.15 -7.17 5.77
CA VAL A 221 4.47 -7.51 6.31
C VAL A 221 5.53 -6.75 5.55
N LEU A 222 6.30 -5.92 6.26
CA LEU A 222 7.42 -5.19 5.66
C LEU A 222 8.70 -6.01 5.68
N GLY A 223 9.49 -5.93 4.60
CA GLY A 223 10.85 -6.47 4.53
C GLY A 223 11.80 -5.85 5.56
N GLY A 224 12.67 -6.68 6.15
CA GLY A 224 13.69 -6.29 7.14
C GLY A 224 15.12 -6.45 6.61
N GLY A 225 15.30 -6.68 5.31
CA GLY A 225 16.56 -6.98 4.65
C GLY A 225 16.75 -8.44 4.25
N LEU A 226 17.70 -8.64 3.34
CA LEU A 226 18.18 -9.93 2.86
C LEU A 226 19.63 -10.17 3.32
N THR A 227 20.06 -11.42 3.25
CA THR A 227 21.45 -11.82 3.51
C THR A 227 21.85 -12.93 2.56
N LEU A 228 23.15 -13.24 2.51
CA LEU A 228 23.65 -14.40 1.78
C LEU A 228 23.53 -15.64 2.67
N ASP A 229 23.13 -16.76 2.06
CA ASP A 229 23.16 -18.04 2.71
C ASP A 229 24.60 -18.47 3.00
N LYS A 230 24.78 -19.53 3.81
CA LYS A 230 26.07 -20.11 4.17
C LYS A 230 26.93 -20.49 2.97
N ASN A 231 26.29 -20.79 1.83
CA ASN A 231 26.97 -21.08 0.58
C ASN A 231 27.53 -19.83 -0.14
N GLN A 232 27.29 -18.63 0.39
CA GLN A 232 27.68 -17.32 -0.15
C GLN A 232 27.20 -17.02 -1.58
N LYS A 233 26.19 -17.74 -2.05
CA LYS A 233 25.64 -17.60 -3.40
C LYS A 233 24.16 -17.27 -3.39
N ASP A 234 23.39 -17.97 -2.57
CA ASP A 234 21.95 -17.79 -2.53
C ASP A 234 21.57 -16.63 -1.64
N ILE A 235 20.65 -15.79 -2.12
CA ILE A 235 20.07 -14.71 -1.33
C ILE A 235 18.88 -15.27 -0.54
N ILE A 236 18.89 -15.06 0.77
CA ILE A 236 17.85 -15.50 1.70
C ILE A 236 17.36 -14.35 2.58
N VAL A 237 16.22 -14.53 3.23
CA VAL A 237 15.71 -13.58 4.22
C VAL A 237 16.64 -13.53 5.42
N ASN A 238 16.94 -12.33 5.94
CA ASN A 238 17.74 -12.19 7.15
C ASN A 238 16.93 -12.49 8.42
N ASP A 239 17.57 -12.46 9.59
CA ASP A 239 16.91 -12.76 10.86
C ASP A 239 15.74 -11.81 11.20
N TYR A 240 15.83 -10.53 10.83
CA TYR A 240 14.74 -9.57 11.05
C TYR A 240 13.50 -9.94 10.23
N THR A 241 13.70 -10.16 8.94
CA THR A 241 12.64 -10.57 8.02
C THR A 241 12.06 -11.92 8.44
N LYS A 242 12.90 -12.88 8.82
CA LYS A 242 12.48 -14.19 9.32
C LYS A 242 11.54 -14.08 10.53
N LEU A 243 11.89 -13.28 11.54
CA LEU A 243 11.05 -13.11 12.74
C LEU A 243 9.71 -12.43 12.43
N ARG A 244 9.67 -11.52 11.44
CA ARG A 244 8.42 -10.93 10.93
C ARG A 244 7.55 -11.99 10.25
N LEU A 245 8.13 -12.88 9.45
CA LEU A 245 7.41 -13.96 8.78
C LEU A 245 6.92 -15.04 9.78
N GLU A 246 7.72 -15.39 10.79
CA GLU A 246 7.28 -16.28 11.87
C GLU A 246 6.09 -15.70 12.64
N THR A 247 6.14 -14.40 12.94
CA THR A 247 5.01 -13.67 13.55
C THR A 247 3.78 -13.71 12.64
N THR A 248 3.98 -13.57 11.33
CA THR A 248 2.92 -13.65 10.32
C THR A 248 2.25 -15.02 10.32
N ILE A 249 3.00 -16.12 10.32
CA ILE A 249 2.46 -17.48 10.39
C ILE A 249 1.66 -17.70 11.68
N ALA A 250 2.17 -17.21 12.82
CA ALA A 250 1.47 -17.34 14.09
C ALA A 250 0.13 -16.57 14.12
N LEU A 251 0.06 -15.44 13.41
CA LEU A 251 -1.12 -14.60 13.29
C LEU A 251 -2.13 -15.15 12.27
N GLU A 252 -1.66 -15.59 11.11
CA GLU A 252 -2.49 -16.13 10.02
C GLU A 252 -3.33 -17.32 10.50
N LYS A 253 -2.74 -18.22 11.30
CA LYS A 253 -3.44 -19.36 11.92
C LYS A 253 -4.66 -18.98 12.75
N LYS A 254 -4.71 -17.74 13.28
CA LYS A 254 -5.78 -17.24 14.14
C LYS A 254 -6.84 -16.45 13.37
N ILE A 255 -6.43 -15.62 12.41
CA ILE A 255 -7.29 -14.57 11.83
C ILE A 255 -7.60 -14.79 10.35
N LYS A 256 -6.84 -15.66 9.65
CA LYS A 256 -7.06 -16.06 8.24
C LYS A 256 -7.29 -14.88 7.28
N LEU A 257 -6.57 -13.78 7.49
CA LEU A 257 -6.60 -12.61 6.62
C LEU A 257 -5.60 -12.76 5.45
N PRO A 258 -5.84 -12.12 4.31
CA PRO A 258 -4.90 -12.08 3.21
C PRO A 258 -3.56 -11.46 3.65
N ILE A 259 -2.45 -12.13 3.30
CA ILE A 259 -1.10 -11.62 3.56
C ILE A 259 -0.63 -10.80 2.35
N VAL A 260 -0.07 -9.63 2.65
CA VAL A 260 0.58 -8.71 1.71
C VAL A 260 2.04 -8.58 2.11
N LEU A 261 2.95 -8.89 1.20
CA LEU A 261 4.39 -8.76 1.41
C LEU A 261 4.89 -7.50 0.69
N SER A 262 5.65 -6.64 1.38
CA SER A 262 6.19 -5.39 0.80
C SER A 262 7.70 -5.25 0.99
N GLY A 263 8.36 -4.72 -0.05
CA GLY A 263 9.81 -4.62 -0.14
C GLY A 263 10.35 -5.39 -1.34
N VAL A 264 11.51 -4.99 -1.86
CA VAL A 264 12.31 -5.83 -2.78
C VAL A 264 12.55 -7.25 -2.25
N GLU A 265 12.41 -7.46 -0.94
CA GLU A 265 12.49 -8.76 -0.29
C GLU A 265 11.25 -9.65 -0.52
N ALA A 266 10.13 -9.12 -0.99
CA ALA A 266 8.85 -9.82 -1.10
C ALA A 266 8.92 -11.19 -1.82
N PRO A 267 9.63 -11.36 -2.95
CA PRO A 267 9.76 -12.66 -3.58
C PRO A 267 10.48 -13.70 -2.70
N TYR A 268 11.49 -13.28 -1.94
CA TYR A 268 12.21 -14.16 -1.01
C TYR A 268 11.36 -14.50 0.21
N MET A 269 10.60 -13.54 0.71
CA MET A 269 9.61 -13.74 1.77
C MET A 269 8.54 -14.74 1.34
N GLN A 270 8.04 -14.63 0.11
CA GLN A 270 7.05 -15.53 -0.47
C GLN A 270 7.59 -16.96 -0.58
N LYS A 271 8.82 -17.13 -1.06
CA LYS A 271 9.48 -18.44 -1.10
C LYS A 271 9.58 -19.04 0.29
N TRP A 272 10.02 -18.24 1.27
CA TRP A 272 10.17 -18.70 2.66
C TRP A 272 8.84 -19.11 3.31
N LEU A 273 7.75 -18.38 3.04
CA LEU A 273 6.40 -18.74 3.50
C LEU A 273 5.89 -20.00 2.81
N ALA A 274 6.11 -20.14 1.50
CA ALA A 274 5.64 -21.28 0.71
C ALA A 274 6.24 -22.61 1.20
N GLU A 275 7.52 -22.61 1.60
CA GLU A 275 8.18 -23.76 2.25
C GLU A 275 7.50 -24.20 3.56
N ARG A 276 6.68 -23.33 4.16
CA ARG A 276 5.94 -23.56 5.41
C ARG A 276 4.44 -23.71 5.18
N GLY A 277 4.01 -23.87 3.93
CA GLY A 277 2.61 -24.09 3.57
C GLY A 277 1.73 -22.84 3.68
N VAL A 278 2.32 -21.64 3.72
CA VAL A 278 1.59 -20.37 3.73
C VAL A 278 1.94 -19.60 2.46
N GLN A 279 0.95 -19.01 1.80
CA GLN A 279 1.16 -18.22 0.60
C GLN A 279 0.60 -16.82 0.79
N ALA A 280 1.40 -15.79 0.47
CA ALA A 280 0.87 -14.44 0.44
C ALA A 280 0.05 -14.25 -0.83
N LYS A 281 -1.04 -13.51 -0.70
CA LYS A 281 -1.96 -13.25 -1.80
C LYS A 281 -1.46 -12.10 -2.66
N LEU A 282 -0.77 -11.13 -2.04
CA LEU A 282 -0.30 -9.92 -2.69
C LEU A 282 1.19 -9.72 -2.42
N LEU A 283 1.93 -9.38 -3.47
CA LEU A 283 3.35 -9.04 -3.39
C LEU A 283 3.58 -7.66 -4.00
N GLU A 284 4.17 -6.78 -3.20
CA GLU A 284 4.73 -5.52 -3.61
C GLU A 284 6.26 -5.65 -3.55
N ASN A 285 6.92 -5.72 -4.72
CA ASN A 285 8.33 -6.08 -4.84
C ASN A 285 9.22 -4.97 -5.43
N ARG A 286 8.72 -3.74 -5.51
CA ARG A 286 9.42 -2.64 -6.20
C ARG A 286 9.99 -1.60 -5.24
N SER A 287 9.50 -1.55 -4.02
CA SER A 287 9.93 -0.58 -3.01
C SER A 287 11.34 -0.84 -2.48
N MET A 288 12.14 0.23 -2.44
CA MET A 288 13.54 0.23 -1.97
C MET A 288 13.71 0.89 -0.59
N ASN A 289 12.68 1.56 -0.09
CA ASN A 289 12.74 2.28 1.18
C ASN A 289 11.39 2.30 1.89
N THR A 290 11.39 2.75 3.16
CA THR A 290 10.18 2.75 4.00
C THR A 290 9.02 3.56 3.39
N CYS A 291 9.31 4.69 2.73
CA CYS A 291 8.24 5.49 2.15
C CYS A 291 7.59 4.75 0.98
N GLU A 292 8.40 4.20 0.08
CA GLU A 292 7.93 3.37 -1.03
C GLU A 292 7.18 2.14 -0.55
N ASN A 293 7.67 1.44 0.49
CA ASN A 293 6.97 0.29 1.06
C ASN A 293 5.53 0.65 1.41
N THR A 294 5.34 1.75 2.14
CA THR A 294 4.00 2.18 2.57
C THR A 294 3.14 2.67 1.41
N ARG A 295 3.70 3.47 0.50
CA ARG A 295 2.97 4.03 -0.65
C ARG A 295 2.56 2.94 -1.63
N PHE A 296 3.50 2.10 -2.07
CA PHE A 296 3.24 1.06 -3.06
C PHE A 296 2.35 -0.04 -2.49
N SER A 297 2.49 -0.38 -1.20
CA SER A 297 1.53 -1.28 -0.54
C SER A 297 0.12 -0.69 -0.54
N SER A 298 -0.01 0.61 -0.23
CA SER A 298 -1.32 1.28 -0.19
C SER A 298 -1.95 1.34 -1.58
N LEU A 299 -1.16 1.64 -2.61
CA LEU A 299 -1.59 1.61 -4.01
C LEU A 299 -1.99 0.18 -4.43
N LEU A 300 -1.20 -0.84 -4.08
CA LEU A 300 -1.54 -2.23 -4.39
C LEU A 300 -2.87 -2.65 -3.75
N LEU A 301 -3.09 -2.27 -2.48
CA LEU A 301 -4.34 -2.54 -1.77
C LEU A 301 -5.52 -1.78 -2.41
N GLN A 302 -5.31 -0.54 -2.83
CA GLN A 302 -6.28 0.25 -3.59
C GLN A 302 -6.67 -0.43 -4.90
N LYS A 303 -5.68 -0.89 -5.69
CA LYS A 303 -5.90 -1.62 -6.95
C LYS A 303 -6.73 -2.88 -6.74
N LYS A 304 -6.66 -3.47 -5.54
CA LYS A 304 -7.37 -4.69 -5.17
C LYS A 304 -8.72 -4.42 -4.49
N GLY A 305 -9.22 -3.18 -4.46
CA GLY A 305 -10.54 -2.85 -3.89
C GLY A 305 -10.50 -2.14 -2.54
N GLY A 306 -9.30 -1.84 -2.02
CA GLY A 306 -9.09 -1.02 -0.83
C GLY A 306 -8.98 -1.81 0.48
N ALA A 307 -8.19 -1.29 1.42
CA ALA A 307 -8.02 -1.84 2.75
C ALA A 307 -7.86 -0.68 3.76
N PRO A 308 -8.96 -0.14 4.31
CA PRO A 308 -8.89 1.07 5.13
C PRO A 308 -8.17 0.82 6.46
N THR A 309 -8.15 -0.43 6.94
CA THR A 309 -7.39 -0.86 8.12
C THR A 309 -6.63 -2.15 7.85
N VAL A 310 -5.36 -2.20 8.26
CA VAL A 310 -4.51 -3.39 8.11
C VAL A 310 -3.79 -3.74 9.42
N MET A 311 -3.49 -5.02 9.61
CA MET A 311 -2.52 -5.45 10.61
C MET A 311 -1.11 -5.26 10.04
N LEU A 312 -0.31 -4.40 10.67
CA LEU A 312 1.05 -4.09 10.21
C LEU A 312 2.08 -4.88 11.02
N ILE A 313 2.86 -5.72 10.35
CA ILE A 313 3.95 -6.49 10.94
C ILE A 313 5.29 -5.85 10.60
N THR A 314 5.97 -5.36 11.62
CA THR A 314 7.37 -4.92 11.58
C THR A 314 7.94 -4.99 13.01
N ASP A 315 9.23 -4.70 13.21
CA ASP A 315 9.77 -4.57 14.56
C ASP A 315 9.32 -3.29 15.26
N ARG A 316 9.31 -3.35 16.60
CA ARG A 316 8.89 -2.27 17.52
C ARG A 316 9.57 -0.92 17.32
N TYR A 317 10.80 -0.86 16.79
CA TYR A 317 11.50 0.41 16.59
C TYR A 317 11.07 1.09 15.29
N HIS A 318 10.78 0.29 14.27
CA HIS A 318 10.32 0.75 12.95
C HIS A 318 8.81 1.03 12.91
N MET A 319 8.05 0.49 13.88
CA MET A 319 6.60 0.61 13.96
C MET A 319 6.09 2.07 13.97
N PRO A 320 6.58 3.01 14.80
CA PRO A 320 6.01 4.36 14.87
C PRO A 320 6.07 5.09 13.51
N ARG A 321 7.22 5.00 12.84
CA ARG A 321 7.49 5.62 11.55
C ARG A 321 6.62 5.05 10.44
N THR A 322 6.53 3.73 10.36
CA THR A 322 5.76 3.02 9.32
C THR A 322 4.26 3.26 9.47
N ARG A 323 3.73 3.21 10.69
CA ARG A 323 2.32 3.51 10.95
C ARG A 323 1.94 4.92 10.50
N ARG A 324 2.77 5.92 10.81
CA ARG A 324 2.56 7.28 10.31
C ARG A 324 2.53 7.33 8.80
N LEU A 325 3.46 6.67 8.13
CA LEU A 325 3.52 6.68 6.67
C LEU A 325 2.30 5.96 6.03
N PHE A 326 1.80 4.87 6.61
CA PHE A 326 0.53 4.27 6.19
C PHE A 326 -0.67 5.21 6.42
N ALA A 327 -0.72 5.89 7.57
CA ALA A 327 -1.77 6.84 7.87
C ALA A 327 -1.81 8.01 6.85
N LEU A 328 -0.65 8.51 6.42
CA LEU A 328 -0.55 9.50 5.35
C LEU A 328 -1.06 8.99 3.99
N ASN A 329 -0.97 7.68 3.74
CA ASN A 329 -1.52 7.00 2.57
C ASN A 329 -2.98 6.53 2.78
N GLY A 330 -3.66 7.00 3.83
CA GLY A 330 -5.09 6.74 4.03
C GLY A 330 -5.43 5.38 4.65
N ILE A 331 -4.45 4.68 5.22
CA ILE A 331 -4.64 3.36 5.83
C ILE A 331 -4.37 3.43 7.34
N GLU A 332 -5.36 3.04 8.15
CA GLU A 332 -5.20 2.81 9.57
C GLU A 332 -4.43 1.50 9.82
N THR A 333 -3.61 1.49 10.87
CA THR A 333 -2.74 0.34 11.17
C THR A 333 -2.93 -0.14 12.60
N ILE A 334 -3.20 -1.45 12.71
CA ILE A 334 -3.15 -2.21 13.96
C ILE A 334 -1.73 -2.79 14.07
N PRO A 335 -0.89 -2.32 15.02
CA PRO A 335 0.49 -2.77 15.12
C PRO A 335 0.58 -4.21 15.63
N VAL A 336 1.41 -5.01 14.98
CA VAL A 336 1.83 -6.33 15.45
C VAL A 336 3.35 -6.38 15.47
N ASP A 337 3.93 -6.18 16.65
CA ASP A 337 5.37 -6.12 16.82
C ASP A 337 6.02 -7.50 16.67
N ALA A 338 6.88 -7.64 15.66
CA ALA A 338 7.77 -8.79 15.55
C ALA A 338 8.97 -8.63 16.52
N PRO A 339 9.44 -9.72 17.13
CA PRO A 339 10.61 -9.67 18.00
C PRO A 339 11.87 -9.30 17.22
N MET A 340 12.84 -8.74 17.95
CA MET A 340 14.17 -8.47 17.43
C MET A 340 15.06 -9.73 17.50
N PRO A 341 16.08 -9.88 16.63
CA PRO A 341 17.01 -11.01 16.69
C PRO A 341 17.74 -11.13 18.02
N THR A 342 18.02 -10.00 18.68
CA THR A 342 18.61 -9.95 20.02
C THR A 342 17.56 -9.58 21.05
N GLN A 343 17.61 -10.21 22.21
CA GLN A 343 16.77 -9.86 23.35
C GLN A 343 17.41 -8.75 24.18
N LEU A 344 16.59 -7.96 24.86
CA LEU A 344 17.07 -6.99 25.85
C LEU A 344 17.50 -7.73 27.12
N THR A 345 18.55 -7.27 27.78
CA THR A 345 18.84 -7.70 29.15
C THR A 345 17.86 -7.05 30.12
N GLU A 346 17.70 -7.61 31.31
CA GLU A 346 16.74 -7.10 32.30
C GLU A 346 17.09 -5.69 32.81
N TRP A 347 18.38 -5.42 33.07
CA TRP A 347 18.80 -4.13 33.63
C TRP A 347 20.24 -3.73 33.29
N GLN A 348 21.15 -4.71 33.16
CA GLN A 348 22.59 -4.45 33.01
C GLN A 348 22.98 -3.91 31.63
N PRO A 349 24.01 -3.04 31.53
CA PRO A 349 24.58 -2.62 30.26
C PRO A 349 25.07 -3.82 29.42
N SER A 350 24.75 -3.84 28.13
CA SER A 350 25.19 -4.93 27.25
C SER A 350 25.32 -4.50 25.78
N LYS A 351 26.13 -5.23 25.01
CA LYS A 351 26.23 -5.05 23.56
C LYS A 351 24.87 -5.27 22.87
N GLN A 352 24.07 -6.22 23.38
CA GLN A 352 22.73 -6.51 22.84
C GLN A 352 21.83 -5.28 22.94
N ASN A 353 21.79 -4.63 24.11
CA ASN A 353 21.04 -3.40 24.30
C ASN A 353 21.53 -2.26 23.42
N TYR A 354 22.84 -2.17 23.16
CA TYR A 354 23.36 -1.18 22.23
C TYR A 354 22.84 -1.37 20.81
N ASP A 355 22.65 -2.61 20.34
CA ASP A 355 22.03 -2.85 19.03
C ASP A 355 20.58 -2.32 18.98
N HIS A 356 19.83 -2.47 20.08
CA HIS A 356 18.49 -1.89 20.24
C HIS A 356 18.53 -0.36 20.27
N SER A 357 19.46 0.23 21.02
CA SER A 357 19.64 1.69 21.08
C SER A 357 20.07 2.28 19.74
N ARG A 358 20.93 1.58 18.98
CA ARG A 358 21.32 1.99 17.62
C ARG A 358 20.11 2.01 16.69
N ARG A 359 19.27 0.97 16.72
CA ARG A 359 18.05 0.91 15.90
C ARG A 359 17.04 1.98 16.33
N ALA A 360 16.85 2.18 17.63
CA ALA A 360 16.01 3.26 18.15
C ALA A 360 16.49 4.64 17.69
N ASN A 361 17.80 4.91 17.73
CA ASN A 361 18.36 6.18 17.27
C ASN A 361 18.17 6.36 15.76
N TYR A 362 18.42 5.31 14.97
CA TYR A 362 18.21 5.34 13.53
C TYR A 362 16.77 5.69 13.19
N GLU A 363 15.80 4.99 13.79
CA GLU A 363 14.38 5.25 13.52
C GLU A 363 13.91 6.60 14.07
N THR A 364 14.43 7.06 15.21
CA THR A 364 14.15 8.41 15.71
C THR A 364 14.61 9.48 14.74
N LEU A 365 15.85 9.40 14.27
CA LEU A 365 16.39 10.38 13.31
C LEU A 365 15.65 10.32 11.97
N ALA A 366 15.34 9.11 11.48
CA ALA A 366 14.58 8.93 10.26
C ALA A 366 13.16 9.50 10.38
N THR A 367 12.51 9.32 11.54
CA THR A 367 11.17 9.88 11.81
C THR A 367 11.19 11.40 11.90
N ILE A 368 12.17 11.97 12.61
CA ILE A 368 12.36 13.43 12.70
C ILE A 368 12.56 14.01 11.30
N ARG A 369 13.42 13.39 10.48
CA ARG A 369 13.62 13.80 9.09
C ARG A 369 12.30 13.77 8.31
N ASP A 370 11.56 12.65 8.37
CA ASP A 370 10.31 12.49 7.63
C ASP A 370 9.22 13.48 8.07
N MET A 371 9.26 13.94 9.33
CA MET A 371 8.35 14.95 9.86
C MET A 371 8.75 16.38 9.50
N LEU A 372 10.04 16.71 9.51
CA LEU A 372 10.52 18.08 9.29
C LEU A 372 10.76 18.40 7.81
N PHE A 373 11.24 17.43 7.04
CA PHE A 373 11.68 17.63 5.65
C PHE A 373 10.96 16.73 4.65
N GLY A 374 10.09 15.83 5.12
CA GLY A 374 9.46 14.81 4.30
C GLY A 374 10.37 13.61 4.03
N SER A 375 9.80 12.60 3.36
CA SER A 375 10.51 11.37 3.00
C SER A 375 11.33 11.57 1.73
N SER A 376 12.66 11.44 1.82
CA SER A 376 13.55 11.51 0.66
C SER A 376 13.43 10.27 -0.23
N GLY A 377 13.45 10.44 -1.56
CA GLY A 377 13.53 9.34 -2.52
C GLY A 377 12.29 8.45 -2.57
N CYS A 378 11.11 9.03 -2.35
CA CYS A 378 9.85 8.31 -2.41
C CYS A 378 9.20 8.48 -3.79
N ARG A 379 9.38 7.49 -4.67
CA ARG A 379 8.73 7.49 -5.98
C ARG A 379 7.20 7.52 -5.85
N GLU A 380 6.54 8.14 -6.82
CA GLU A 380 5.07 8.23 -6.84
C GLU A 380 4.43 6.92 -7.30
N VAL A 381 5.06 6.28 -8.29
CA VAL A 381 4.63 5.00 -8.86
C VAL A 381 5.76 3.98 -8.83
N PRO A 382 5.43 2.68 -8.65
CA PRO A 382 6.38 1.60 -8.43
C PRO A 382 7.30 1.29 -9.60
#